data_AF-B0WNE9-F1
#
_entry.id   AF-B0WNE9-F1
#
_cell.length_a   1.000
_cell.length_b   1.000
_cell.length_c   1.000
_cell.angle_alpha   90.00
_cell.angle_beta   90.00
_cell.angle_gamma   90.00
#
_symmetry.space_group_name_H-M   'P 1'
#
loop_
_entity.id
_entity.type
_entity.pdbx_description
1 polymer ?
#
loop_
_entity_poly.entity_id
_entity_poly.type
_entity_poly.pdbx_seq_one_letter_code
_entity_poly.pdbx_strand_id
1 'polypeptide(L)'
;MLTNQIQQAVRMMGAQARRNYGVTAVVMSKATDPIQQLFVNKLRDYATKSKSAGGKLVDASPEIERELKQELDKLAKTYGGDGGADMTAFPSFKFEEPKLGPINSSSS
;
A
#
# COMPACT_ATOMS: atom_id res chain seq x y z
N MET A 1 4.32 42.76 37.68
CA MET A 1 3.69 41.91 36.64
C MET A 1 4.73 41.26 35.73
N LEU A 2 5.74 42.00 35.24
CA LEU A 2 6.82 41.48 34.39
C LEU A 2 7.71 40.42 35.06
N THR A 3 8.02 40.57 36.35
CA THR A 3 8.87 39.63 37.11
C THR A 3 8.23 38.25 37.28
N ASN A 4 6.91 38.18 37.48
CA ASN A 4 6.18 36.92 37.56
C ASN A 4 6.12 36.21 36.20
N GLN A 5 5.99 36.97 35.11
CA GLN A 5 6.05 36.45 33.74
C GLN A 5 7.42 35.83 33.44
N ILE A 6 8.51 36.50 33.84
CA ILE A 6 9.88 35.99 33.69
C ILE A 6 10.09 34.71 34.52
N GLN A 7 9.64 34.68 35.78
CA GLN A 7 9.75 33.47 36.61
C GLN A 7 8.96 32.27 36.04
N GLN A 8 7.78 32.51 35.48
CA GLN A 8 7.00 31.48 34.80
C GLN A 8 7.70 30.97 33.54
N ALA A 9 8.27 31.88 32.72
CA ALA A 9 9.02 31.51 31.53
C ALA A 9 10.26 30.64 31.84
N VAL A 10 11.03 30.99 32.89
CA VAL A 10 12.19 30.20 33.33
C VAL A 10 11.79 28.79 33.77
N ARG A 11 10.66 28.65 34.50
CA ARG A 11 10.15 27.34 34.91
C ARG A 11 9.71 26.49 33.70
N MET A 12 9.03 27.10 32.73
CA MET A 12 8.60 26.43 31.50
C MET A 12 9.78 25.97 30.66
N MET A 13 10.80 26.82 30.49
CA MET A 13 12.04 26.45 29.79
C MET A 13 12.79 25.33 30.51
N GLY A 14 12.90 25.39 31.85
CA GLY A 14 13.53 24.33 32.63
C GLY A 14 12.77 23.00 32.54
N ALA A 15 11.44 23.04 32.53
CA ALA A 15 10.61 21.85 32.33
C ALA A 15 10.77 21.27 30.91
N GLN A 16 10.86 22.12 29.89
CA GLN A 16 11.07 21.69 28.51
C GLN A 16 12.47 21.10 28.30
N ALA A 17 13.50 21.73 28.86
CA ALA A 17 14.87 21.23 28.78
C ALA A 17 15.01 19.84 29.45
N ARG A 18 14.42 19.64 30.63
CA ARG A 18 14.41 18.33 31.31
C ARG A 18 13.68 17.25 30.50
N ARG A 19 12.54 17.58 29.90
CA ARG A 19 11.81 16.65 29.02
C ARG A 19 12.61 16.29 27.77
N ASN A 20 13.21 17.27 27.12
CA ASN A 20 14.02 17.04 25.91
C ASN A 20 15.27 16.20 26.21
N TYR A 21 15.96 16.44 27.34
CA TYR A 21 17.16 15.69 27.72
C TYR A 21 16.88 14.20 28.00
N GLY A 22 15.73 13.88 28.63
CA GLY A 22 15.31 12.50 28.86
C GLY A 22 15.05 11.73 27.55
N VAL A 23 14.49 12.40 26.54
CA VAL A 23 14.26 11.81 25.21
C VAL A 23 15.57 11.66 24.44
N THR A 24 16.54 12.56 24.63
CA THR A 24 17.86 12.46 24.01
C THR A 24 18.56 11.14 24.35
N ALA A 25 18.42 10.61 25.58
CA ALA A 25 19.02 9.33 25.95
C ALA A 25 18.48 8.14 25.13
N VAL A 26 17.18 8.12 24.83
CA VAL A 26 16.54 7.07 24.01
C VAL A 26 16.89 7.22 22.52
N VAL A 27 17.04 8.45 22.04
CA VAL A 27 17.48 8.70 20.66
C VAL A 27 18.96 8.38 20.48
N MET A 28 19.78 8.61 21.50
CA MET A 28 21.23 8.36 21.50
C MET A 28 21.59 6.93 21.95
N SER A 29 20.65 6.17 22.51
CA SER A 29 20.84 4.74 22.74
C SER A 29 20.83 4.05 21.38
N LYS A 30 22.02 3.90 20.78
CA LYS A 30 22.24 2.91 19.73
C LYS A 30 21.69 1.59 20.24
N ALA A 31 20.92 0.88 19.40
CA ALA A 31 20.38 -0.44 19.72
C ALA A 31 21.46 -1.30 20.39
N THR A 32 21.34 -1.47 21.70
CA THR A 32 22.45 -1.95 22.56
C THR A 32 22.71 -3.43 22.32
N ASP A 33 21.70 -4.14 21.82
CA ASP A 33 21.76 -5.54 21.43
C ASP A 33 21.99 -5.66 19.91
N PRO A 34 23.02 -6.40 19.48
CA PRO A 34 23.27 -6.72 18.07
C PRO A 34 22.03 -7.18 17.28
N ILE A 35 21.09 -7.88 17.92
CA ILE A 35 19.86 -8.34 17.27
C ILE A 35 18.92 -7.18 16.94
N GLN A 36 18.76 -6.24 17.87
CA GLN A 36 17.94 -5.04 17.64
C GLN A 36 18.56 -4.15 16.56
N GLN A 37 19.90 -4.05 16.55
CA GLN A 37 20.61 -3.33 15.49
C GLN A 37 20.39 -3.98 14.12
N LEU A 38 20.47 -5.31 14.05
CA LEU A 38 20.21 -6.05 12.81
C LEU A 38 18.77 -5.85 12.31
N PHE A 39 17.78 -5.90 13.20
CA PHE A 39 16.38 -5.65 12.86
C PHE A 39 16.20 -4.25 12.26
N VAL A 40 16.72 -3.21 12.93
CA VAL A 40 16.60 -1.83 12.44
C VAL A 40 17.34 -1.65 11.11
N ASN A 41 18.50 -2.28 10.93
CA ASN A 41 19.23 -2.24 9.67
C ASN A 41 18.40 -2.87 8.55
N LYS A 42 17.81 -4.07 8.76
CA LYS A 42 16.96 -4.71 7.76
C LYS A 42 15.71 -3.91 7.43
N LEU A 43 15.13 -3.24 8.42
CA LEU A 43 13.99 -2.35 8.20
C LEU A 43 14.38 -1.15 7.32
N ARG A 44 15.55 -0.53 7.57
CA ARG A 44 16.06 0.59 6.75
C ARG A 44 16.43 0.14 5.33
N ASP A 45 17.06 -1.02 5.20
CA ASP A 45 17.41 -1.62 3.91
C ASP A 45 16.14 -1.85 3.10
N TYR A 46 15.13 -2.51 3.68
CA TYR A 46 13.85 -2.75 3.02
C TYR A 46 13.12 -1.45 2.70
N ALA A 47 13.08 -0.47 3.61
CA ALA A 47 12.43 0.82 3.37
C ALA A 47 13.06 1.56 2.18
N THR A 48 14.38 1.47 2.02
CA THR A 48 15.09 2.06 0.88
C THR A 48 14.72 1.34 -0.41
N LYS A 49 14.76 0.01 -0.41
CA LYS A 49 14.41 -0.83 -1.58
C LYS A 49 12.94 -0.69 -1.98
N SER A 50 12.04 -0.60 -1.02
CA SER A 50 10.61 -0.38 -1.23
C SER A 50 10.34 0.99 -1.87
N LYS A 51 11.01 2.05 -1.38
CA LYS A 51 10.94 3.38 -1.99
C LYS A 51 11.47 3.38 -3.42
N SER A 52 12.59 2.71 -3.69
CA SER A 52 13.13 2.63 -5.06
C SER A 52 12.24 1.80 -5.99
N ALA A 53 11.55 0.77 -5.47
CA ALA A 53 10.61 -0.03 -6.25
C ALA A 53 9.33 0.75 -6.61
N GLY A 54 9.02 1.85 -5.91
CA GLY A 54 7.94 2.77 -6.30
C GLY A 54 6.56 2.11 -6.37
N GLY A 55 6.29 1.13 -5.50
CA GLY A 55 5.04 0.35 -5.50
C GLY A 55 5.07 -0.91 -6.35
N LYS A 56 6.17 -1.19 -7.05
CA LYS A 56 6.45 -2.49 -7.69
C LYS A 56 6.99 -3.48 -6.67
N LEU A 57 7.10 -4.74 -7.09
CA LEU A 57 7.71 -5.80 -6.31
C LEU A 57 9.17 -5.44 -5.98
N VAL A 58 9.51 -5.52 -4.69
CA VAL A 58 10.85 -5.21 -4.20
C VAL A 58 11.81 -6.32 -4.60
N ASP A 59 12.96 -5.95 -5.18
CA ASP A 59 13.99 -6.88 -5.67
C ASP A 59 13.44 -7.95 -6.66
N ALA A 60 12.42 -7.61 -7.46
CA ALA A 60 11.88 -8.54 -8.44
C ALA A 60 12.91 -8.86 -9.54
N SER A 61 13.08 -10.15 -9.81
CA SER A 61 13.84 -10.59 -10.97
C SER A 61 12.98 -10.43 -12.24
N PRO A 62 13.60 -10.30 -13.43
CA PRO A 62 12.86 -10.28 -14.70
C PRO A 62 11.97 -11.51 -14.90
N GLU A 63 12.35 -12.64 -14.31
CA GLU A 63 11.58 -13.88 -14.37
C GLU A 63 10.27 -13.79 -13.57
N ILE A 64 10.31 -13.21 -12.36
CA ILE A 64 9.12 -13.02 -11.53
C ILE A 64 8.15 -12.02 -12.20
N GLU A 65 8.67 -10.95 -12.80
CA GLU A 65 7.84 -10.00 -13.54
C GLU A 65 7.17 -10.65 -14.77
N ARG A 66 7.89 -11.54 -15.45
CA ARG A 66 7.38 -12.31 -16.59
C ARG A 66 6.28 -13.27 -16.15
N GLU A 67 6.49 -14.01 -15.06
CA GLU A 67 5.50 -14.92 -14.48
C GLU A 67 4.24 -14.17 -14.06
N LEU A 68 4.39 -13.06 -13.33
CA LEU A 68 3.28 -12.20 -12.93
C LEU A 68 2.46 -11.74 -14.15
N LYS A 69 3.12 -11.31 -15.22
CA LYS A 69 2.44 -10.91 -16.46
C LYS A 69 1.67 -12.08 -17.08
N GLN A 70 2.27 -13.25 -17.16
CA GLN A 70 1.64 -14.45 -17.72
C GLN A 70 0.40 -14.88 -16.92
N GLU A 71 0.47 -14.83 -15.59
CA GLU A 71 -0.69 -15.15 -14.74
C GLU A 71 -1.82 -14.13 -14.90
N LEU A 72 -1.50 -12.84 -14.95
CA LEU A 72 -2.49 -11.79 -15.20
C LEU A 72 -3.15 -11.93 -16.58
N ASP A 73 -2.38 -12.26 -17.62
CA ASP A 73 -2.91 -12.47 -18.98
C ASP A 73 -3.83 -13.71 -19.02
N LYS A 74 -3.49 -14.78 -18.29
CA LYS A 74 -4.35 -15.97 -18.15
C LYS A 74 -5.65 -15.63 -17.42
N LEU A 75 -5.58 -14.83 -16.37
CA LEU A 75 -6.74 -14.38 -15.61
C LEU A 75 -7.68 -13.53 -16.48
N ALA A 76 -7.12 -12.56 -17.22
CA ALA A 76 -7.89 -11.71 -18.13
C ALA A 76 -8.66 -12.54 -19.18
N LYS A 77 -8.01 -13.54 -19.79
CA LYS A 77 -8.65 -14.46 -20.75
C LYS A 77 -9.77 -15.30 -20.14
N THR A 78 -9.58 -15.76 -18.91
CA THR A 78 -10.53 -16.66 -18.24
C THR A 78 -11.79 -15.91 -17.77
N TYR A 79 -11.63 -14.67 -17.33
CA TYR A 79 -12.70 -13.88 -16.70
C TYR A 79 -13.24 -12.74 -17.57
N GLY A 80 -12.89 -12.71 -18.86
CA GLY A 80 -13.44 -11.74 -19.81
C GLY A 80 -12.83 -10.32 -19.72
N GLY A 81 -11.66 -10.20 -19.10
CA GLY A 81 -10.84 -8.97 -19.12
C GLY A 81 -9.94 -8.83 -20.35
N ASP A 82 -9.98 -9.81 -21.25
CA ASP A 82 -9.25 -9.74 -22.53
C ASP A 82 -9.80 -8.61 -23.40
N GLY A 83 -8.92 -7.91 -24.13
CA GLY A 83 -9.31 -6.81 -25.03
C GLY A 83 -9.53 -5.43 -24.37
N GLY A 84 -9.11 -5.23 -23.12
CA GLY A 84 -9.14 -3.91 -22.47
C GLY A 84 -10.49 -3.52 -21.87
N ALA A 85 -11.35 -4.51 -21.59
CA ALA A 85 -12.58 -4.29 -20.84
C ALA A 85 -12.28 -3.79 -19.42
N ASP A 86 -12.99 -2.75 -18.99
CA ASP A 86 -12.87 -2.22 -17.63
C ASP A 86 -13.52 -3.18 -16.64
N MET A 87 -12.68 -3.92 -15.90
CA MET A 87 -13.12 -4.87 -14.87
C MET A 87 -13.72 -4.19 -13.63
N THR A 88 -13.61 -2.87 -13.50
CA THR A 88 -14.23 -2.10 -12.42
C THR A 88 -15.64 -1.64 -12.77
N ALA A 89 -15.98 -1.63 -14.06
CA ALA A 89 -17.29 -1.27 -14.55
C ALA A 89 -18.21 -2.50 -14.61
N PHE A 90 -19.47 -2.31 -14.20
CA PHE A 90 -20.49 -3.34 -14.34
C PHE A 90 -20.84 -3.56 -15.82
N PRO A 91 -21.04 -4.81 -16.28
CA PRO A 91 -21.33 -5.10 -17.68
C PRO A 91 -22.67 -4.50 -18.13
N SER A 92 -22.70 -3.99 -19.37
CA SER A 92 -23.94 -3.59 -20.02
C SER A 92 -24.61 -4.80 -20.66
N PHE A 93 -25.82 -5.13 -20.20
CA PHE A 93 -26.62 -6.19 -20.80
C PHE A 93 -27.42 -5.64 -21.98
N LYS A 94 -27.28 -6.27 -23.15
CA LYS A 94 -28.19 -6.09 -24.29
C LYS A 94 -28.90 -7.40 -24.51
N PHE A 95 -30.22 -7.38 -24.35
CA PHE A 95 -31.07 -8.55 -24.59
C PHE A 95 -31.63 -8.42 -26.01
N GLU A 96 -31.17 -9.27 -26.91
CA GLU A 96 -31.77 -9.37 -28.24
C GLU A 96 -33.12 -10.09 -28.13
N GLU A 97 -34.13 -9.59 -28.84
CA GLU A 97 -35.45 -10.20 -28.80
C GLU A 97 -35.42 -11.63 -29.38
N PRO A 98 -36.10 -12.60 -28.74
CA PRO A 98 -36.18 -13.96 -29.26
C PRO A 98 -36.86 -13.96 -30.63
N LYS A 99 -36.18 -14.48 -31.65
CA LYS A 99 -36.79 -14.73 -32.95
C LYS A 99 -37.76 -15.91 -32.82
N LEU A 100 -39.05 -15.60 -32.72
CA LEU A 100 -40.10 -16.61 -32.66
C LEU A 100 -40.18 -17.33 -34.01
N GLY A 101 -39.92 -18.64 -33.99
CA GLY A 101 -40.19 -19.52 -35.14
C GLY A 101 -41.71 -19.65 -35.37
N PRO A 102 -42.14 -19.97 -36.59
CA PRO A 102 -43.56 -20.10 -36.90
C PRO A 102 -44.22 -21.18 -36.02
N ILE A 103 -45.31 -20.81 -35.34
CA ILE A 103 -46.15 -21.74 -34.59
C ILE A 103 -46.95 -22.55 -35.62
N ASN A 104 -46.58 -23.81 -35.83
CA ASN A 104 -47.51 -24.79 -36.39
C ASN A 104 -48.56 -25.09 -35.32
N SER A 105 -49.68 -24.37 -35.37
CA SER A 105 -50.93 -24.76 -34.73
C SER A 105 -51.83 -25.41 -35.78
N SER A 106 -51.53 -26.65 -36.19
CA SER A 106 -52.52 -27.49 -36.86
C SER A 106 -53.56 -27.93 -35.82
N SER A 107 -54.45 -27.01 -35.46
CA SER A 107 -55.66 -27.31 -34.72
C SER A 107 -56.78 -27.63 -35.70
N SER A 108 -57.22 -28.89 -35.62
CA SER A 108 -58.48 -29.48 -36.12
C SER A 108 -58.58 -29.80 -37.61
#